data_AF-K1U2N2-F1
#
_entry.id   AF-K1U2N2-F1
#
_cell.length_a   1.000
_cell.length_b   1.000
_cell.length_c   1.000
_cell.angle_alpha   90.00
_cell.angle_beta   90.00
_cell.angle_gamma   90.00
#
_symmetry.space_group_name_H-M   'P 1'
#
loop_
_entity.id
_entity.type
_entity.pdbx_description
1 polymer ?
#
loop_
_entity_poly.entity_id
_entity_poly.type
_entity_poly.pdbx_seq_one_letter_code
_entity_poly.pdbx_strand_id
1 'polypeptide(L)'
;MWNTWSHYADTPGATCFLFINAEEILRATLKEKENLLKNQQVQIDQQKKLIGEQDTEIRRLNGVVDEQVVCIAKNGENIIQLENQVDHLLPKALYTDNVLNSVSCYTTTQIAKELGITAQELNRQLCALHIQYYQSGQYLLYADYAHMGLAKSRTRYSTLPDPHCDGAQEKLGTAYTHTYLVWTERGRKFIHLLKVKG
;
A
#
# COMPACT_ATOMS: atom_id res chain seq x y z
N MET A 1 24.44 57.71 -72.46
CA MET A 1 25.87 58.00 -72.21
C MET A 1 26.66 56.69 -72.19
N TRP A 2 26.64 55.93 -73.30
CA TRP A 2 27.30 54.61 -73.43
C TRP A 2 28.39 54.61 -74.51
N ASN A 3 28.72 55.77 -75.10
CA ASN A 3 29.57 55.83 -76.30
C ASN A 3 30.97 56.40 -76.06
N THR A 4 31.35 56.73 -74.82
CA THR A 4 32.72 57.22 -74.50
C THR A 4 33.60 56.17 -73.82
N TRP A 5 33.02 55.07 -73.29
CA TRP A 5 33.81 53.97 -72.71
C TRP A 5 34.30 52.95 -73.74
N SER A 6 33.73 52.94 -74.94
CA SER A 6 34.11 51.98 -75.99
C SER A 6 35.49 52.28 -76.60
N HIS A 7 35.93 53.54 -76.63
CA HIS A 7 37.22 53.90 -77.23
C HIS A 7 38.43 53.81 -76.29
N TYR A 8 38.21 53.69 -74.97
CA TYR A 8 39.29 53.52 -74.00
C TYR A 8 39.70 52.04 -73.83
N ALA A 9 38.82 51.11 -74.22
CA ALA A 9 39.00 49.67 -74.08
C ALA A 9 39.94 49.05 -75.14
N ASP A 10 40.24 49.74 -76.24
CA ASP A 10 41.07 49.21 -77.35
C ASP A 10 42.55 49.59 -77.27
N THR A 11 43.00 50.22 -76.17
CA THR A 11 44.43 50.44 -75.94
C THR A 11 45.05 49.21 -75.25
N PRO A 12 46.18 48.66 -75.75
CA PRO A 12 46.80 47.44 -75.19
C PRO A 12 47.10 47.51 -73.68
N GLY A 13 47.26 48.71 -73.11
CA GLY A 13 47.47 48.92 -71.68
C GLY A 13 46.20 48.78 -70.83
N ALA A 14 45.02 49.18 -71.35
CA ALA A 14 43.76 49.11 -70.61
C ALA A 14 43.25 47.67 -70.49
N THR A 15 43.40 46.86 -71.54
CA THR A 15 43.08 45.43 -71.49
C THR A 15 43.99 44.68 -70.53
N CYS A 16 45.31 44.92 -70.58
CA CYS A 16 46.26 44.31 -69.66
C CYS A 16 45.94 44.62 -68.18
N PHE A 17 45.59 45.87 -67.86
CA PHE A 17 45.19 46.28 -66.51
C PHE A 17 43.92 45.60 -66.00
N LEU A 18 42.89 45.46 -66.86
CA LEU A 18 41.65 44.76 -66.50
C LEU A 18 41.86 43.26 -66.25
N PHE A 19 42.74 42.61 -67.02
CA PHE A 19 43.10 41.20 -66.80
C PHE A 19 43.83 40.99 -65.47
N ILE A 20 44.82 41.83 -65.15
CA ILE A 20 45.55 41.76 -63.87
C ILE A 20 44.60 41.98 -62.69
N ASN A 21 43.73 42.99 -62.76
CA ASN A 21 42.74 43.25 -61.71
C ASN A 21 41.75 42.07 -61.53
N ALA A 22 41.25 41.51 -62.64
CA ALA A 22 40.38 40.33 -62.59
C ALA A 22 41.09 39.11 -61.97
N GLU A 23 42.37 38.90 -62.29
CA GLU A 23 43.18 37.83 -61.71
C GLU A 23 43.39 38.03 -60.20
N GLU A 24 43.66 39.25 -59.74
CA GLU A 24 43.81 39.57 -58.32
C GLU A 24 42.51 39.33 -57.54
N ILE A 25 41.36 39.71 -58.09
CA ILE A 25 40.04 39.45 -57.50
C ILE A 25 39.79 37.94 -57.37
N LEU A 26 40.10 37.16 -58.42
CA LEU A 26 39.94 35.69 -58.40
C LEU A 26 40.87 35.03 -57.38
N ARG A 27 42.13 35.49 -57.27
CA ARG A 27 43.07 35.00 -56.25
C ARG A 27 42.60 35.31 -54.83
N ALA A 28 42.07 36.52 -54.60
CA ALA A 28 41.53 36.91 -53.30
C ALA A 28 40.29 36.07 -52.91
N THR A 29 39.35 35.88 -53.84
CA THR A 29 38.15 35.04 -53.60
C THR A 29 38.49 33.57 -53.41
N LEU A 30 39.49 33.03 -54.12
CA LEU A 30 39.98 31.67 -53.89
C LEU A 30 40.56 31.52 -52.47
N LYS A 31 41.41 32.45 -52.05
CA LYS A 31 42.01 32.44 -50.70
C LYS A 31 40.94 32.55 -49.60
N GLU A 32 39.91 33.36 -49.82
CA GLU A 32 38.77 33.46 -48.90
C GLU A 32 37.99 32.14 -48.80
N LYS A 33 37.69 31.51 -49.95
CA LYS A 33 37.04 30.18 -49.98
C LYS A 33 37.87 29.10 -49.29
N GLU A 34 39.19 29.09 -49.46
CA GLU A 34 40.08 28.15 -48.76
C GLU A 34 40.04 28.35 -47.24
N ASN A 35 40.02 29.59 -46.77
CA ASN A 35 39.90 29.89 -45.35
C ASN A 35 38.53 29.46 -44.79
N LEU A 36 37.45 29.67 -45.55
CA LEU A 36 36.11 29.21 -45.19
C LEU A 36 36.06 27.67 -45.09
N LEU A 37 36.64 26.96 -46.05
CA LEU A 37 36.71 25.49 -46.02
C LEU A 37 37.51 24.98 -44.81
N LYS A 38 38.64 25.60 -44.49
CA LYS A 38 39.43 25.26 -43.28
C LYS A 38 38.63 25.48 -42.00
N ASN A 39 37.91 26.61 -41.90
CA ASN A 39 37.06 26.89 -40.75
C ASN A 39 35.91 25.88 -40.62
N GLN A 40 35.26 25.51 -41.74
CA GLN A 40 34.24 24.47 -41.75
C GLN A 40 34.78 23.12 -41.30
N GLN A 41 35.97 22.74 -41.77
CA GLN A 41 36.63 21.49 -41.37
C GLN A 41 36.87 21.44 -39.86
N VAL A 42 37.39 22.54 -39.28
CA VAL A 42 37.60 22.63 -37.83
C VAL A 42 36.29 22.51 -37.05
N GLN A 43 35.20 23.13 -37.51
CA GLN A 43 33.89 23.00 -36.88
C GLN A 43 33.36 21.57 -36.94
N ILE A 44 33.52 20.88 -38.08
CA ILE A 44 33.13 19.48 -38.23
C ILE A 44 33.92 18.59 -37.28
N ASP A 45 35.23 18.81 -37.13
CA ASP A 45 36.06 18.00 -36.25
C ASP A 45 35.73 18.23 -34.76
N GLN A 46 35.40 19.47 -34.38
CA GLN A 46 34.86 19.78 -33.06
C GLN A 46 33.52 19.09 -32.80
N GLN A 47 32.60 19.13 -33.76
CA GLN A 47 31.30 18.46 -33.65
C GLN A 47 31.45 16.94 -33.53
N LYS A 48 32.33 16.32 -34.32
CA LYS A 48 32.61 14.88 -34.24
C LYS A 48 33.15 14.48 -32.86
N LYS A 49 34.03 15.30 -32.28
CA LYS A 49 34.54 15.06 -30.93
C LYS A 49 33.41 15.10 -29.90
N LEU A 50 32.55 16.12 -29.97
CA LEU A 50 31.41 16.26 -29.05
C LEU A 50 30.42 15.09 -29.19
N ILE A 51 30.12 14.65 -30.41
CA ILE A 51 29.26 13.47 -30.66
C ILE A 51 29.88 12.23 -30.02
N GLY A 52 31.19 12.03 -30.18
CA GLY A 52 31.89 10.90 -29.56
C GLY A 52 31.79 10.90 -28.03
N GLU A 53 31.92 12.07 -27.41
CA GLU A 53 31.74 12.24 -25.96
C GLU A 53 30.29 11.91 -25.54
N GLN A 54 29.30 12.40 -26.27
CA GLN A 54 27.89 12.10 -26.03
C GLN A 54 27.58 10.60 -26.17
N ASP A 55 28.13 9.92 -27.18
CA ASP A 55 27.94 8.48 -27.40
C ASP A 55 28.55 7.63 -26.28
N THR A 56 29.62 8.09 -25.64
CA THR A 56 30.17 7.41 -24.45
C THR A 56 29.25 7.55 -23.25
N GLU A 57 28.65 8.73 -23.06
CA GLU A 57 27.74 8.97 -21.95
C GLU A 57 26.41 8.23 -22.14
N ILE A 58 25.87 8.18 -23.36
CA ILE A 58 24.68 7.38 -23.69
C ILE A 58 24.91 5.90 -23.34
N ARG A 59 26.09 5.35 -23.70
CA ARG A 59 26.43 3.96 -23.36
C ARG A 59 26.51 3.72 -21.86
N ARG A 60 27.09 4.66 -21.12
CA ARG A 60 27.17 4.59 -19.65
C ARG A 60 25.78 4.64 -19.01
N LEU A 61 24.93 5.57 -19.46
CA LEU A 61 23.56 5.73 -18.95
C LEU A 61 22.71 4.50 -19.25
N ASN A 62 22.81 3.92 -20.46
CA ASN A 62 22.09 2.69 -20.79
C ASN A 62 22.48 1.53 -19.88
N GLY A 63 23.77 1.37 -19.56
CA GLY A 63 24.21 0.34 -18.60
C GLY A 63 23.59 0.49 -17.21
N VAL A 64 23.49 1.73 -16.71
CA VAL A 64 22.83 2.02 -15.43
C VAL A 64 21.33 1.70 -15.48
N VAL A 65 20.67 2.02 -16.60
CA VAL A 65 19.25 1.71 -16.81
C VAL A 65 19.03 0.19 -16.84
N ASP A 66 19.86 -0.57 -17.54
CA ASP A 66 19.77 -2.03 -17.61
C ASP A 66 19.90 -2.67 -16.21
N GLU A 67 20.86 -2.20 -15.42
CA GLU A 67 21.03 -2.64 -14.03
C GLU A 67 19.81 -2.31 -13.15
N GLN A 68 19.24 -1.11 -13.32
CA GLN A 68 18.03 -0.70 -12.60
C GLN A 68 16.81 -1.55 -12.98
N VAL A 69 16.63 -1.87 -14.26
CA VAL A 69 15.53 -2.72 -14.74
C VAL A 69 15.59 -4.10 -14.10
N VAL A 70 16.79 -4.70 -13.99
CA VAL A 70 16.98 -5.99 -13.32
C VAL A 70 16.62 -5.90 -11.83
N CYS A 71 17.04 -4.83 -11.16
CA CYS A 71 16.73 -4.62 -9.74
C CYS A 71 15.23 -4.42 -9.49
N ILE A 72 14.54 -3.69 -10.36
CA ILE A 72 13.08 -3.50 -10.29
C ILE A 72 12.37 -4.84 -10.50
N ALA A 73 12.78 -5.64 -11.49
CA ALA A 73 12.20 -6.96 -11.73
C ALA A 73 12.33 -7.87 -10.49
N LYS A 74 13.53 -7.93 -9.89
CA LYS A 74 13.80 -8.70 -8.69
C LYS A 74 12.98 -8.21 -7.48
N ASN A 75 12.82 -6.90 -7.32
CA ASN A 75 11.98 -6.33 -6.27
C ASN A 75 10.50 -6.65 -6.49
N GLY A 76 10.02 -6.66 -7.73
CA GLY A 76 8.67 -7.08 -8.09
C GLY A 76 8.40 -8.54 -7.70
N GLU A 77 9.34 -9.45 -7.98
CA GLU A 77 9.25 -10.86 -7.57
C GLU A 77 9.16 -11.01 -6.05
N ASN A 78 9.97 -10.25 -5.29
CA ASN A 78 9.93 -10.25 -3.83
C ASN A 78 8.58 -9.75 -3.29
N ILE A 79 7.98 -8.73 -3.91
CA ILE A 79 6.66 -8.20 -3.52
C ILE A 79 5.59 -9.27 -3.69
N ILE A 80 5.54 -9.93 -4.86
CA ILE A 80 4.57 -11.01 -5.13
C ILE A 80 4.75 -12.16 -4.13
N GLN A 81 5.99 -12.52 -3.78
CA GLN A 81 6.25 -13.55 -2.77
C GLN A 81 5.75 -13.16 -1.38
N LEU A 82 5.96 -11.91 -0.97
CA LEU A 82 5.48 -11.38 0.31
C LEU A 82 3.96 -11.26 0.35
N GLU A 83 3.33 -10.82 -0.73
CA GLU A 83 1.87 -10.76 -0.87
C GLU A 83 1.26 -12.16 -0.71
N ASN A 84 1.82 -13.17 -1.40
CA ASN A 84 1.39 -14.57 -1.24
C ASN A 84 1.56 -15.07 0.20
N GLN A 85 2.66 -14.72 0.89
CA GLN A 85 2.84 -15.07 2.30
C GLN A 85 1.80 -14.39 3.20
N VAL A 86 1.50 -13.12 2.97
CA VAL A 86 0.47 -12.38 3.71
C VAL A 86 -0.91 -12.99 3.47
N ASP A 87 -1.24 -13.37 2.23
CA ASP A 87 -2.49 -14.07 1.89
C ASP A 87 -2.60 -15.44 2.55
N HIS A 88 -1.50 -16.17 2.74
CA HIS A 88 -1.48 -17.43 3.49
C HIS A 88 -1.55 -17.22 5.02
N LEU A 89 -1.16 -16.04 5.53
CA LEU A 89 -1.22 -15.68 6.95
C LEU A 89 -2.56 -15.02 7.35
N LEU A 90 -3.24 -14.37 6.40
CA LEU A 90 -4.56 -13.74 6.58
C LEU A 90 -5.62 -14.70 7.17
N PRO A 91 -5.73 -15.96 6.71
CA PRO A 91 -6.64 -16.94 7.33
C PRO A 91 -6.28 -17.25 8.79
N LYS A 92 -4.99 -17.26 9.15
CA LYS A 92 -4.54 -17.50 10.54
C LYS A 92 -4.86 -16.31 11.45
N ALA A 93 -4.72 -15.08 10.94
CA ALA A 93 -5.04 -13.85 11.69
C ALA A 93 -6.56 -13.59 11.79
N LEU A 94 -7.32 -13.87 10.72
CA LEU A 94 -8.79 -13.81 10.72
C LEU A 94 -9.39 -14.87 11.65
N TYR A 95 -8.75 -16.03 11.83
CA TYR A 95 -9.19 -16.99 12.85
C TYR A 95 -8.99 -16.44 14.26
N THR A 96 -7.90 -15.72 14.53
CA THR A 96 -7.67 -15.14 15.87
C THR A 96 -8.59 -13.96 16.16
N ASP A 97 -8.82 -13.05 15.21
CA ASP A 97 -9.68 -11.88 15.45
C ASP A 97 -11.17 -12.18 15.33
N ASN A 98 -11.60 -13.08 14.43
CA ASN A 98 -13.01 -13.45 14.36
C ASN A 98 -13.43 -14.39 15.50
N VAL A 99 -12.55 -15.29 15.99
CA VAL A 99 -12.88 -16.08 17.19
C VAL A 99 -12.88 -15.18 18.42
N LEU A 100 -11.92 -14.25 18.58
CA LEU A 100 -11.85 -13.36 19.74
C LEU A 100 -12.88 -12.21 19.72
N ASN A 101 -13.36 -11.75 18.56
CA ASN A 101 -14.37 -10.69 18.41
C ASN A 101 -15.76 -11.16 17.97
N SER A 102 -15.95 -12.44 17.62
CA SER A 102 -17.31 -12.97 17.43
C SER A 102 -18.10 -12.77 18.73
N VAL A 103 -19.37 -12.44 18.61
CA VAL A 103 -20.31 -12.27 19.73
C VAL A 103 -20.66 -13.62 20.36
N SER A 104 -19.69 -14.53 20.45
CA SER A 104 -19.77 -15.81 21.13
C SER A 104 -19.80 -15.53 22.64
N CYS A 105 -21.03 -15.44 23.14
CA CYS A 105 -21.31 -15.27 24.55
C CYS A 105 -21.36 -16.65 25.21
N TYR A 106 -20.45 -16.91 26.14
CA TYR A 106 -20.34 -18.19 26.84
C TYR A 106 -21.13 -18.18 28.12
N THR A 107 -21.89 -19.25 28.35
CA THR A 107 -22.51 -19.45 29.67
C THR A 107 -21.45 -19.94 30.66
N THR A 108 -21.61 -19.62 31.94
CA THR A 108 -20.74 -20.18 33.00
C THR A 108 -20.70 -21.70 32.93
N THR A 109 -21.81 -22.36 32.58
CA THR A 109 -21.87 -23.82 32.41
C THR A 109 -20.97 -24.32 31.29
N GLN A 110 -20.87 -23.59 30.18
CA GLN A 110 -19.99 -23.96 29.08
C GLN A 110 -18.51 -23.86 29.49
N ILE A 111 -18.12 -22.76 30.15
CA ILE A 111 -16.76 -22.57 30.63
C ILE A 111 -16.40 -23.59 31.73
N ALA A 112 -17.33 -23.88 32.64
CA ALA A 112 -17.12 -24.86 33.69
C ALA A 112 -16.86 -26.27 33.13
N LYS A 113 -17.59 -26.67 32.08
CA LYS A 113 -17.37 -27.94 31.37
C LYS A 113 -15.97 -28.02 30.77
N GLU A 114 -15.49 -26.93 30.16
CA GLU A 114 -14.13 -26.88 29.61
C GLU A 114 -13.04 -27.00 30.70
N LEU A 115 -13.33 -26.53 31.90
CA LEU A 115 -12.45 -26.61 33.07
C LEU A 115 -12.58 -27.92 33.86
N GLY A 116 -13.48 -28.82 33.46
CA GLY A 116 -13.74 -30.08 34.18
C GLY A 116 -14.42 -29.90 35.54
N ILE A 117 -15.06 -28.76 35.81
CA ILE A 117 -15.76 -28.47 37.07
C ILE A 117 -17.24 -28.18 36.85
N THR A 118 -18.03 -28.16 37.92
CA THR A 118 -19.45 -27.79 37.84
C THR A 118 -19.60 -26.27 37.74
N ALA A 119 -20.68 -25.80 37.11
CA ALA A 119 -21.00 -24.37 37.04
C ALA A 119 -21.17 -23.74 38.43
N GLN A 120 -21.68 -24.52 39.39
CA GLN A 120 -21.82 -24.11 40.79
C GLN A 120 -20.45 -23.89 41.44
N GLU A 121 -19.51 -24.81 41.23
CA GLU A 121 -18.15 -24.69 41.75
C GLU A 121 -17.43 -23.48 41.17
N LEU A 122 -17.52 -23.29 39.85
CA LEU A 122 -16.96 -22.12 39.18
C LEU A 122 -17.57 -20.81 39.74
N ASN A 123 -18.90 -20.76 39.90
CA ASN A 123 -19.55 -19.58 40.49
C ASN A 123 -19.10 -19.30 41.92
N ARG A 124 -18.94 -20.35 42.75
CA ARG A 124 -18.48 -20.21 44.14
C ARG A 124 -17.08 -19.61 44.21
N GLN A 125 -16.19 -20.05 43.33
CA GLN A 125 -14.82 -19.54 43.25
C GLN A 125 -14.77 -18.09 42.76
N LEU A 126 -15.54 -17.75 41.72
CA LEU A 126 -15.60 -16.37 41.23
C LEU A 126 -16.20 -15.41 42.27
N CYS A 127 -17.14 -15.89 43.10
CA CYS A 127 -17.65 -15.13 44.24
C CYS A 127 -16.59 -14.98 45.34
N ALA A 128 -15.84 -16.05 45.65
CA ALA A 128 -14.77 -16.01 46.66
C ALA A 128 -13.61 -15.08 46.26
N LEU A 129 -13.35 -14.93 44.96
CA LEU A 129 -12.36 -14.00 44.40
C LEU A 129 -12.89 -12.56 44.22
N HIS A 130 -14.11 -12.26 44.67
CA HIS A 130 -14.77 -10.96 44.48
C HIS A 130 -14.81 -10.49 43.01
N ILE A 131 -15.01 -11.42 42.06
CA ILE A 131 -15.17 -11.10 40.64
C ILE A 131 -16.64 -10.89 40.28
N GLN A 132 -17.51 -11.73 40.84
CA GLN A 132 -18.97 -11.65 40.65
C GLN A 132 -19.71 -11.81 41.98
N TYR A 133 -20.97 -11.38 42.01
CA TYR A 133 -21.88 -11.57 43.14
C TYR A 133 -23.26 -11.97 42.64
N TYR A 134 -24.07 -12.58 43.51
CA TYR A 134 -25.43 -13.02 43.18
C TYR A 134 -26.46 -12.04 43.74
N GLN A 135 -27.33 -11.50 42.89
CA GLN A 135 -28.39 -10.58 43.26
C GLN A 135 -29.64 -10.83 42.43
N SER A 136 -30.81 -10.88 43.09
CA SER A 136 -32.13 -10.95 42.44
C SER A 136 -32.26 -12.02 41.36
N GLY A 137 -31.69 -13.22 41.58
CA GLY A 137 -31.78 -14.32 40.62
C GLY A 137 -30.64 -14.41 39.61
N GLN A 138 -29.76 -13.41 39.53
CA GLN A 138 -28.72 -13.29 38.51
C GLN A 138 -27.32 -13.05 39.12
N TYR A 139 -26.28 -13.52 38.41
CA TYR A 139 -24.90 -13.14 38.71
C TYR A 139 -24.53 -11.81 38.02
N LEU A 140 -23.87 -10.92 38.75
CA LEU A 140 -23.40 -9.61 38.28
C LEU A 140 -21.92 -9.47 38.59
N LEU A 141 -21.19 -8.70 37.77
CA LEU A 141 -19.78 -8.40 38.02
C LEU A 141 -19.63 -7.24 38.99
N TYR A 142 -18.60 -7.27 39.84
CA TYR A 142 -18.18 -6.09 40.60
C TYR A 142 -17.73 -4.96 39.66
N ALA A 143 -17.84 -3.71 40.11
CA ALA A 143 -17.51 -2.53 39.32
C ALA A 143 -16.07 -2.57 38.76
N ASP A 144 -15.14 -3.12 39.54
CA ASP A 144 -13.73 -3.31 39.17
C ASP A 144 -13.54 -4.20 37.94
N TYR A 145 -14.46 -5.13 37.68
CA TYR A 145 -14.40 -6.06 36.55
C TYR A 145 -15.42 -5.75 35.45
N ALA A 146 -16.50 -5.03 35.78
CA ALA A 146 -17.57 -4.70 34.85
C ALA A 146 -17.09 -3.82 33.68
N HIS A 147 -16.19 -2.87 33.94
CA HIS A 147 -15.66 -1.97 32.92
C HIS A 147 -14.60 -2.63 31.99
N MET A 148 -14.11 -3.82 32.33
CA MET A 148 -13.09 -4.55 31.56
C MET A 148 -13.65 -5.35 30.38
N GLY A 149 -14.99 -5.36 30.19
CA GLY A 149 -15.64 -6.05 29.09
C GLY A 149 -15.59 -7.59 29.18
N LEU A 150 -15.44 -8.13 30.39
CA LEU A 150 -15.31 -9.58 30.63
C LEU A 150 -16.64 -10.33 30.49
N ALA A 151 -17.75 -9.67 30.78
CA ALA A 151 -19.08 -10.26 30.65
C ALA A 151 -20.09 -9.24 30.11
N LYS A 152 -21.23 -9.76 29.64
CA LYS A 152 -22.38 -9.00 29.17
C LYS A 152 -23.64 -9.56 29.83
N SER A 153 -24.64 -8.71 30.06
CA SER A 153 -25.97 -9.15 30.46
C SER A 153 -26.79 -9.46 29.22
N ARG A 154 -27.37 -10.66 29.15
CA ARG A 154 -28.25 -11.07 28.06
C ARG A 154 -29.64 -11.34 28.60
N THR A 155 -30.65 -10.75 27.99
CA THR A 155 -32.05 -10.99 28.32
C THR A 155 -32.61 -12.07 27.38
N ARG A 156 -33.12 -13.15 27.96
CA ARG A 156 -33.92 -14.16 27.24
C ARG A 156 -35.39 -13.80 27.35
N TYR A 157 -36.06 -13.87 26.21
CA TYR A 157 -37.51 -13.79 26.12
C TYR A 157 -38.09 -15.20 26.15
N SER A 158 -39.07 -15.44 27.01
CA SER A 158 -39.81 -16.70 27.05
C SER A 158 -41.31 -16.42 27.13
N THR A 159 -42.06 -17.00 26.21
CA THR A 159 -43.53 -17.03 26.23
C THR A 159 -43.98 -18.34 26.84
N LEU A 160 -44.79 -18.28 27.89
CA LEU A 160 -45.56 -19.43 28.32
C LEU A 160 -46.79 -19.54 27.41
N PRO A 161 -47.09 -20.73 26.85
CA PRO A 161 -48.39 -20.98 26.24
C PRO A 161 -49.47 -20.80 27.31
N ASP A 162 -50.57 -20.13 26.95
CA ASP A 162 -51.73 -19.98 27.83
C ASP A 162 -52.31 -21.38 28.16
N PRO A 163 -52.47 -21.74 29.45
CA PRO A 163 -53.01 -23.05 29.87
C PRO A 163 -54.45 -23.36 29.42
N HIS A 164 -55.17 -22.41 28.81
CA HIS A 164 -56.56 -22.56 28.38
C HIS A 164 -56.81 -22.44 26.87
N CYS A 165 -55.79 -22.60 26.03
CA CYS A 165 -55.94 -22.42 24.59
C CYS A 165 -55.97 -23.73 23.79
N ASP A 166 -57.16 -24.11 23.33
CA ASP A 166 -57.39 -25.15 22.31
C ASP A 166 -57.03 -24.62 20.91
N GLY A 167 -55.73 -24.59 20.59
CA GLY A 167 -55.21 -24.70 19.22
C GLY A 167 -55.59 -23.66 18.15
N ALA A 168 -56.40 -22.64 18.44
CA ALA A 168 -56.82 -21.64 17.45
C ALA A 168 -56.74 -20.22 18.04
N GLN A 169 -55.84 -19.42 17.46
CA GLN A 169 -55.42 -18.05 17.81
C GLN A 169 -54.29 -17.94 18.84
N GLU A 170 -53.10 -17.61 18.34
CA GLU A 170 -51.95 -17.09 19.08
C GLU A 170 -52.30 -15.78 19.80
N LYS A 171 -52.98 -15.85 20.93
CA LYS A 171 -52.93 -14.76 21.90
C LYS A 171 -51.65 -14.95 22.71
N LEU A 172 -50.66 -14.11 22.40
CA LEU A 172 -49.34 -14.07 23.03
C LEU A 172 -49.51 -14.09 24.56
N GLY A 173 -49.18 -15.21 25.21
CA GLY A 173 -49.20 -15.33 26.67
C GLY A 173 -48.23 -14.35 27.34
N THR A 174 -48.39 -14.15 28.64
CA THR A 174 -47.53 -13.26 29.45
C THR A 174 -46.06 -13.51 29.14
N ALA A 175 -45.40 -12.49 28.59
CA ALA A 175 -43.99 -12.53 28.26
C ALA A 175 -43.14 -12.38 29.52
N TYR A 176 -42.33 -13.39 29.83
CA TYR A 176 -41.35 -13.31 30.91
C TYR A 176 -39.97 -13.04 30.33
N THR A 177 -39.31 -12.01 30.85
CA THR A 177 -37.93 -11.68 30.50
C THR A 177 -37.00 -12.14 31.62
N HIS A 178 -36.01 -12.96 31.30
CA HIS A 178 -35.00 -13.42 32.25
C HIS A 178 -33.62 -12.94 31.80
N THR A 179 -33.01 -12.07 32.61
CA THR A 179 -31.66 -11.56 32.35
C THR A 179 -30.62 -12.44 33.05
N TYR A 180 -29.54 -12.78 32.36
CA TYR A 180 -28.45 -13.59 32.91
C TYR A 180 -27.09 -13.12 32.39
N LEU A 181 -26.04 -13.45 33.14
CA LEU A 181 -24.66 -13.14 32.80
C LEU A 181 -24.13 -14.11 31.75
N VAL A 182 -23.45 -13.57 30.75
CA VAL A 182 -22.67 -14.34 29.78
C VAL A 182 -21.27 -13.76 29.65
N TRP A 183 -20.28 -14.63 29.49
CA TRP A 183 -18.88 -14.27 29.39
C TRP A 183 -18.50 -13.99 27.94
N THR A 184 -17.69 -12.97 27.71
CA THR A 184 -17.05 -12.74 26.41
C THR A 184 -15.88 -13.72 26.25
N GLU A 185 -15.31 -13.84 25.05
CA GLU A 185 -14.06 -14.59 24.84
C GLU A 185 -12.93 -14.10 25.75
N ARG A 186 -12.86 -12.79 25.97
CA ARG A 186 -11.94 -12.17 26.92
C ARG A 186 -12.20 -12.63 28.34
N GLY A 187 -13.48 -12.69 28.75
CA GLY A 187 -13.90 -13.24 30.04
C GLY A 187 -13.58 -14.73 30.20
N ARG A 188 -13.83 -15.53 29.16
CA ARG A 188 -13.48 -16.96 29.12
C ARG A 188 -11.98 -17.14 29.30
N LYS A 189 -11.15 -16.42 28.53
CA LYS A 189 -9.69 -16.45 28.67
C LYS A 189 -9.23 -16.03 30.07
N PHE A 190 -9.85 -15.00 30.65
CA PHE A 190 -9.58 -14.56 32.01
C PHE A 190 -9.84 -15.68 33.03
N ILE A 191 -11.00 -16.35 32.96
CA ILE A 191 -11.33 -17.47 33.85
C ILE A 191 -10.36 -18.64 33.68
N HIS A 192 -10.01 -19.01 32.44
CA HIS A 192 -9.02 -20.05 32.17
C HIS A 192 -7.65 -19.72 32.77
N LEU A 193 -7.19 -18.46 32.65
CA LEU A 193 -5.93 -18.01 33.25
C LEU A 193 -5.94 -18.02 34.78
N LEU A 194 -7.09 -17.73 35.41
CA LEU A 194 -7.23 -17.85 36.87
C LEU A 194 -7.05 -19.29 37.33
N LYS A 195 -7.53 -20.27 36.56
CA LYS A 195 -7.41 -21.69 36.86
C LYS A 195 -6.05 -22.29 36.57
N VAL A 196 -5.29 -21.74 35.63
CA VAL A 196 -3.92 -22.19 35.34
C VAL A 196 -2.93 -21.69 36.40
N LYS A 197 -3.27 -20.64 37.17
CA LYS A 197 -2.39 -20.02 38.17
C LYS A 197 -2.63 -20.46 39.62
N GLY A 198 -3.63 -21.30 39.89
CA GLY A 198 -3.95 -21.82 41.23
C GLY A 198 -4.05 -23.33 41.21
#